data_AF-A0A371E0H1-F1
#
_entry.id   AF-A0A371E0H1-F1
#
_cell.length_a   1.000
_cell.length_b   1.000
_cell.length_c   1.000
_cell.angle_alpha   90.00
_cell.angle_beta   90.00
_cell.angle_gamma   90.00
#
_symmetry.space_group_name_H-M   'P 1'
#
loop_
_entity.id
_entity.type
_entity.pdbx_description
1 polymer ?
#
loop_
_entity_poly.entity_id
_entity_poly.type
_entity_poly.pdbx_seq_one_letter_code
_entity_poly.pdbx_strand_id
1 'polypeptide(L)'
;MDRLRALLNSTSKHLGSCGLTMKVPQSIWILDSEATDHMTPFPSYFTSYLKVSKKKLITVDNGDYVPIAGSGNIQLYSSSSLT
;
A
#
# COMPACT_ATOMS: atom_id res chain seq x y z
N MET A 1 11.86 10.54 -8.04
CA MET A 1 11.53 10.10 -9.42
C MET A 1 12.50 9.07 -10.00
N ASP A 2 13.83 9.21 -9.81
CA ASP A 2 14.81 8.31 -10.44
C ASP A 2 14.83 6.88 -9.88
N ARG A 3 14.44 6.69 -8.61
CA ARG A 3 14.41 5.38 -7.95
C ARG A 3 13.28 4.48 -8.45
N LEU A 4 12.09 5.05 -8.69
CA LEU A 4 10.97 4.35 -9.30
C LEU A 4 11.31 3.93 -10.74
N ARG A 5 11.96 4.83 -11.49
CA ARG A 5 12.47 4.55 -12.83
C ARG A 5 13.54 3.46 -12.82
N ALA A 6 14.44 3.47 -11.84
CA ALA A 6 15.46 2.44 -11.66
C ALA A 6 14.84 1.09 -11.28
N LEU A 7 13.80 1.05 -10.45
CA LEU A 7 13.07 -0.16 -10.07
C LEU A 7 12.35 -0.79 -11.27
N LEU A 8 11.64 0.03 -12.05
CA LEU A 8 10.97 -0.37 -13.30
C LEU A 8 11.98 -0.84 -14.37
N ASN A 9 13.14 -0.21 -14.47
CA ASN A 9 14.16 -0.59 -15.45
C ASN A 9 14.97 -1.83 -15.02
N SER A 10 15.16 -2.06 -13.71
CA SER A 10 15.86 -3.23 -13.17
C SER A 10 15.07 -4.52 -13.41
N THR A 11 13.74 -4.46 -13.33
CA THR A 11 12.84 -5.59 -13.62
C THR A 11 12.79 -5.96 -15.11
N SER A 12 13.20 -5.06 -16.01
CA SER A 12 13.20 -5.31 -17.47
C SER A 12 14.34 -6.19 -17.98
N LYS A 13 15.40 -6.43 -17.19
CA LYS A 13 16.66 -7.00 -17.71
C LYS A 13 16.96 -8.45 -17.31
N HIS A 14 16.12 -9.15 -16.55
CA HIS A 14 16.44 -10.54 -16.18
C HIS A 14 15.27 -11.54 -15.98
N LEU A 15 14.03 -11.23 -16.37
CA LEU A 15 12.96 -12.22 -16.23
C LEU A 15 11.88 -11.97 -17.27
N GLY A 16 11.32 -13.02 -17.86
CA GLY A 16 10.09 -12.91 -18.66
C GLY A 16 9.09 -12.04 -17.90
N SER A 17 8.44 -11.11 -18.61
CA SER A 17 7.60 -10.06 -18.03
C SER A 17 6.44 -10.66 -17.24
N CYS A 18 6.66 -10.98 -15.97
CA CYS A 18 5.62 -11.21 -15.01
C CYS A 18 5.03 -9.83 -14.68
N GLY A 19 4.06 -9.36 -15.48
CA GLY A 19 3.27 -8.21 -15.12
C GLY A 19 2.58 -8.50 -13.79
N LEU A 20 2.99 -7.82 -12.71
CA LEU A 20 2.40 -7.97 -11.39
C LEU A 20 1.09 -7.17 -11.37
N THR A 21 0.04 -7.76 -11.96
CA THR A 21 -1.31 -7.18 -11.96
C THR A 21 -1.92 -7.43 -10.58
N MET A 22 -1.70 -6.51 -9.65
CA MET A 22 -2.37 -6.58 -8.35
C MET A 22 -3.88 -6.42 -8.58
N LYS A 23 -4.67 -7.47 -8.32
CA LYS A 23 -6.13 -7.38 -8.25
C LYS A 23 -6.48 -6.76 -6.90
N VAL A 24 -6.12 -5.49 -6.75
CA VAL A 24 -6.71 -4.64 -5.74
C VAL A 24 -8.20 -4.52 -6.12
N PRO A 25 -9.14 -4.58 -5.17
CA PRO A 25 -10.50 -4.11 -5.43
C PRO A 25 -10.39 -2.77 -6.14
N GLN A 26 -10.92 -2.71 -7.36
CA GLN A 26 -10.71 -1.59 -8.27
C GLN A 26 -10.85 -0.27 -7.50
N SER A 27 -9.84 0.60 -7.54
CA SER A 27 -9.82 2.02 -7.13
C SER A 27 -9.46 2.45 -5.69
N ILE A 28 -8.93 1.59 -4.80
CA ILE A 28 -8.83 1.98 -3.36
C ILE A 28 -7.42 2.28 -2.86
N TRP A 29 -6.40 1.55 -3.33
CA TRP A 29 -5.04 1.67 -2.80
C TRP A 29 -4.11 2.31 -3.82
N ILE A 30 -3.38 3.34 -3.37
CA ILE A 30 -2.31 3.99 -4.13
C ILE A 30 -1.01 3.33 -3.73
N LEU A 31 -0.22 2.90 -4.73
CA LEU A 31 1.15 2.44 -4.53
C LEU A 31 2.04 3.66 -4.36
N ASP A 32 2.51 3.88 -3.14
CA ASP A 32 3.45 4.94 -2.81
C ASP A 32 4.72 4.31 -2.21
N SER A 33 5.83 4.40 -2.93
CA SER A 33 7.10 3.82 -2.50
C SER A 33 7.71 4.51 -1.27
N GLU A 34 7.25 5.72 -0.95
CA GLU A 34 7.73 6.48 0.20
C GLU A 34 6.78 6.35 1.41
N ALA A 35 5.58 5.79 1.23
CA ALA A 35 4.66 5.51 2.33
C ALA A 35 5.13 4.30 3.16
N THR A 36 5.34 4.53 4.47
CA THR A 36 5.67 3.45 5.42
C THR A 36 4.43 2.67 5.84
N ASP A 37 3.29 3.35 5.95
CA ASP A 37 2.00 2.79 6.32
C ASP A 37 0.94 3.23 5.31
N HIS A 38 -0.04 2.37 5.02
CA HIS A 38 -1.13 2.70 4.12
C HIS A 38 -2.44 2.88 4.91
N MET A 39 -3.21 3.91 4.59
CA MET A 39 -4.44 4.27 5.30
C MET A 39 -5.70 4.04 4.45
N THR A 40 -6.80 3.70 5.12
CA THR A 40 -8.14 3.64 4.50
C THR A 40 -9.19 4.18 5.46
N PRO A 41 -10.20 4.93 4.97
CA PRO A 41 -11.33 5.34 5.79
C PRO A 41 -12.32 4.20 6.04
N PHE A 42 -12.12 3.01 5.47
CA PHE A 42 -13.04 1.87 5.53
C PHE A 42 -12.49 0.74 6.41
N PRO A 43 -12.96 0.61 7.68
CA PRO A 43 -12.56 -0.50 8.55
C PRO A 43 -12.89 -1.89 7.98
N SER A 44 -13.88 -1.98 7.09
CA SER A 44 -14.32 -3.24 6.47
C SER A 44 -13.27 -3.90 5.55
N TYR A 45 -12.19 -3.20 5.19
CA TYR A 45 -11.12 -3.79 4.36
C TYR A 45 -10.05 -4.52 5.17
N PHE A 46 -10.05 -4.33 6.48
CA PHE A 46 -9.12 -5.02 7.35
C PHE A 46 -9.56 -6.46 7.58
N THR A 47 -8.65 -7.40 7.41
CA THR A 47 -8.83 -8.80 7.85
C THR A 47 -8.66 -8.93 9.36
N SER A 48 -7.95 -7.99 9.98
CA SER A 48 -7.85 -7.83 11.42
C SER A 48 -7.92 -6.35 11.77
N TYR A 49 -8.76 -5.95 12.72
CA TYR A 49 -8.88 -4.55 13.12
C TYR A 49 -8.75 -4.39 14.63
N LEU A 50 -7.70 -3.71 15.08
CA LEU A 50 -7.53 -3.31 16.47
C LEU A 50 -7.86 -1.85 16.63
N LYS A 51 -8.93 -1.54 17.36
CA LYS A 51 -9.26 -0.18 17.76
C LYS A 51 -8.19 0.32 18.72
N VAL A 52 -7.63 1.50 18.45
CA VAL A 52 -6.61 2.11 19.33
C VAL A 52 -7.24 3.18 20.21
N SER A 53 -6.59 3.49 21.33
CA SER A 53 -7.04 4.60 22.17
C SER A 53 -6.90 5.93 21.43
N LYS A 54 -7.81 6.88 21.68
CA LYS A 54 -7.91 8.18 20.97
C LYS A 54 -6.65 9.06 21.04
N LYS A 55 -5.60 8.63 21.75
CA LYS A 55 -4.33 9.34 21.91
C LYS A 55 -3.27 8.91 20.88
N LYS A 56 -3.52 7.87 20.09
CA LYS A 56 -2.54 7.43 19.08
C LYS A 56 -2.61 8.34 17.86
N LEU A 57 -1.53 9.08 17.64
CA LEU A 57 -1.31 9.95 16.49
C LEU A 57 -0.27 9.30 15.56
N ILE A 58 -0.37 9.59 14.27
CA ILE A 58 0.63 9.25 13.26
C ILE A 58 1.11 10.53 12.58
N THR A 59 2.32 10.52 12.03
CA THR A 59 2.82 11.60 11.17
C THR A 59 2.37 11.34 9.74
N VAL A 60 1.82 12.35 9.08
CA VAL A 60 1.49 12.32 7.64
C VAL A 60 2.56 13.02 6.81
N ASP A 61 2.49 12.91 5.49
CA ASP A 61 3.50 13.39 4.53
C ASP A 61 3.82 14.89 4.65
N ASN A 62 2.83 15.70 5.02
CA ASN A 62 3.00 17.14 5.26
C ASN A 62 3.66 17.47 6.61
N GLY A 63 4.01 16.47 7.42
CA GLY A 63 4.61 16.62 8.75
C GLY A 63 3.62 16.80 9.90
N ASP A 64 2.31 16.89 9.63
CA ASP A 64 1.28 17.01 10.65
C ASP A 64 1.06 15.70 11.42
N TYR A 65 0.35 15.81 12.53
CA TYR A 65 -0.09 14.68 13.34
C TYR A 65 -1.59 14.47 13.25
N VAL A 66 -2.01 13.29 12.83
CA VAL A 66 -3.44 12.93 12.72
C VAL A 66 -3.78 11.73 13.60
N PRO A 67 -4.95 11.73 14.28
CA PRO A 67 -5.38 10.58 15.05
C PRO A 67 -5.86 9.46 14.14
N ILE A 68 -5.65 8.21 14.58
CA ILE A 68 -6.20 7.02 13.92
C ILE A 68 -7.25 6.33 14.79
N ALA A 69 -8.25 5.74 14.15
CA ALA A 69 -9.29 4.97 14.85
C ALA A 69 -8.81 3.55 15.23
N GLY A 70 -7.90 2.98 14.46
CA GLY A 70 -7.41 1.63 14.63
C GLY A 70 -6.33 1.27 13.61
N SER A 71 -5.77 0.07 13.76
CA SER A 71 -4.77 -0.47 12.84
C SER A 71 -4.92 -1.98 12.72
N GLY A 72 -4.44 -2.54 11.60
CA GLY A 72 -4.32 -3.97 11.43
C GLY A 72 -3.95 -4.34 10.01
N ASN A 73 -4.18 -5.60 9.64
CA ASN A 73 -3.77 -6.15 8.36
C ASN A 73 -4.90 -6.08 7.33
N ILE A 74 -4.52 -5.94 6.06
CA ILE A 74 -5.37 -6.09 4.88
C ILE A 74 -4.76 -7.21 4.04
N GLN A 75 -5.61 -8.03 3.43
CA GLN A 75 -5.16 -9.04 2.48
C GLN A 75 -5.14 -8.45 1.07
N LEU A 76 -3.98 -8.46 0.44
CA LEU A 76 -3.80 -8.06 -0.95
C LEU A 76 -3.66 -9.31 -1.82
N TYR A 77 -4.30 -9.30 -2.99
CA TYR A 77 -4.19 -10.38 -3.97
C TYR A 77 -3.40 -9.88 -5.18
N SER A 78 -2.24 -10.49 -5.43
CA SER A 78 -1.52 -10.34 -6.69
C SER A 78 -2.05 -11.33 -7.72
N SER A 79 -2.31 -10.89 -8.94
CA SER A 79 -2.46 -11.78 -10.09
C SER A 79 -1.28 -11.54 -11.04
N SER A 80 -0.54 -12.59 -11.37
CA SER A 80 0.48 -12.54 -12.41
C SER A 80 -0.10 -13.14 -13.68
N SER A 81 -0.16 -12.38 -14.75
CA SER A 81 -0.40 -12.93 -16.09
C SER A 81 0.93 -12.95 -16.84
N LEU A 82 1.38 -14.12 -17.27
CA LEU A 82 2.40 -14.23 -18.32
C LEU A 82 1.70 -13.96 -19.65
N THR A 83 2.13 -12.93 -20.37
CA THR A 83 1.84 -12.74 -21.79
C THR A 83 3.06 -13.08 -22.61
#